data_AF-A0ABD5S9M7-F1
#
_entry.id   AF-A0ABD5S9M7-F1
#
_cell.length_a   1.000
_cell.length_b   1.000
_cell.length_c   1.000
_cell.angle_alpha   90.00
_cell.angle_beta   90.00
_cell.angle_gamma   90.00
#
_symmetry.space_group_name_H-M   'P 1'
#
loop_
_entity.id
_entity.type
_entity.pdbx_description
1 polymer ?
#
loop_
_entity_poly.entity_id
_entity_poly.type
_entity_poly.pdbx_seq_one_letter_code
_entity_poly.pdbx_strand_id
1 'polypeptide(L)'
;IERVAPAVAPNLTEMAGPELAARLIALAGGLESLAKKPSGTVQVLGAEDALFAHLSGRAPSPKHGIIYTHEFVRGTPPADRGSAARALAGKLTLAARVDHYSGERRESIHADLRDRMETIRARSAVGGDGNE
;
A
#
# COMPACT_ATOMS: atom_id res chain seq x y z
N ILE A 1 2.72 -2.17 -21.06
CA ILE A 1 2.17 -1.97 -19.69
C ILE A 1 2.54 -0.59 -19.16
N GLU A 2 3.80 -0.18 -19.28
CA GLU A 2 4.36 1.09 -18.76
C GLU A 2 3.72 2.40 -19.28
N ARG A 3 3.10 2.40 -20.48
CA ARG A 3 2.36 3.58 -21.01
C ARG A 3 0.90 3.69 -20.57
N VAL A 4 0.27 2.63 -20.05
CA VAL A 4 -1.19 2.61 -19.79
C VAL A 4 -1.51 2.95 -18.33
N ALA A 5 -0.71 2.46 -17.39
CA ALA A 5 -0.89 2.78 -15.96
C ALA A 5 -0.76 4.28 -15.63
N PRO A 6 0.21 5.04 -16.17
CA PRO A 6 0.33 6.48 -15.87
C PRO A 6 -0.82 7.31 -16.44
N ALA A 7 -1.41 6.89 -17.57
CA ALA A 7 -2.50 7.61 -18.22
C ALA A 7 -3.85 7.43 -17.51
N VAL A 8 -4.03 6.31 -16.80
CA VAL A 8 -5.30 5.95 -16.14
C VAL A 8 -5.25 6.19 -14.63
N ALA A 9 -4.08 6.03 -14.00
CA ALA A 9 -3.90 6.15 -12.56
C ALA A 9 -2.58 6.88 -12.20
N PRO A 10 -2.47 8.19 -12.52
CA PRO A 10 -1.24 8.95 -12.33
C PRO A 10 -0.82 9.07 -10.86
N ASN A 11 -1.75 9.28 -9.92
CA ASN A 11 -1.41 9.42 -8.51
C ASN A 11 -0.98 8.07 -7.91
N LEU A 12 -1.68 6.98 -8.24
CA LEU A 12 -1.34 5.64 -7.77
C LEU A 12 0.01 5.18 -8.33
N THR A 13 0.28 5.47 -9.61
CA THR A 13 1.54 5.13 -10.28
C THR A 13 2.72 5.87 -9.67
N GLU A 14 2.58 7.16 -9.38
CA GLU A 14 3.60 7.95 -8.69
C GLU A 14 3.90 7.39 -7.29
N MET A 15 2.86 6.96 -6.55
CA MET A 15 3.04 6.46 -5.18
C MET A 15 3.58 5.04 -5.10
N ALA A 16 3.15 4.15 -5.99
CA ALA A 16 3.48 2.73 -5.93
C ALA A 16 4.62 2.31 -6.86
N GLY A 17 4.92 3.14 -7.86
CA GLY A 17 5.61 2.73 -9.07
C GLY A 17 4.67 2.02 -10.06
N PRO A 18 4.99 2.02 -11.36
CA PRO A 18 4.11 1.52 -12.42
C PRO A 18 3.80 0.03 -12.30
N GLU A 19 4.76 -0.78 -11.86
CA GLU A 19 4.57 -2.23 -11.72
C GLU A 19 3.56 -2.57 -10.61
N LEU A 20 3.77 -2.03 -9.41
CA LEU A 20 2.89 -2.30 -8.27
C LEU A 20 1.49 -1.72 -8.50
N ALA A 21 1.40 -0.50 -9.07
CA ALA A 21 0.12 0.09 -9.44
C ALA A 21 -0.68 -0.79 -10.41
N ALA A 22 -0.03 -1.29 -11.48
CA ALA A 22 -0.68 -2.18 -12.43
C ALA A 22 -1.17 -3.49 -11.79
N ARG A 23 -0.35 -4.10 -10.91
CA ARG A 23 -0.72 -5.32 -10.19
C ARG A 23 -1.89 -5.10 -9.23
N LEU A 24 -1.91 -3.98 -8.50
CA LEU A 24 -3.01 -3.60 -7.60
C LEU A 24 -4.33 -3.43 -8.38
N ILE A 25 -4.30 -2.73 -9.51
CA ILE A 25 -5.46 -2.53 -10.38
C ILE A 25 -5.96 -3.89 -10.91
N ALA A 26 -5.05 -4.74 -11.38
CA ALA A 26 -5.39 -6.06 -11.91
C ALA A 26 -6.04 -6.96 -10.86
N LEU A 27 -5.42 -7.10 -9.68
CA LEU A 27 -5.95 -7.90 -8.57
C LEU A 27 -7.28 -7.36 -8.03
N ALA A 28 -7.49 -6.04 -8.10
CA ALA A 28 -8.75 -5.46 -7.70
C ALA A 28 -9.88 -5.65 -8.72
N GLY A 29 -9.58 -6.03 -9.96
CA GLY A 29 -10.54 -6.09 -11.06
C GLY A 29 -10.84 -4.72 -11.66
N GLY A 30 -9.87 -3.81 -11.69
CA GLY A 30 -9.98 -2.46 -12.26
C GLY A 30 -9.79 -1.33 -11.24
N LEU A 31 -9.58 -0.11 -11.75
CA LEU A 31 -9.31 1.07 -10.92
C LEU A 31 -10.54 1.48 -10.09
N GLU A 32 -11.74 1.41 -10.66
CA GLU A 32 -12.99 1.65 -9.91
C GLU A 32 -13.13 0.69 -8.73
N SER A 33 -12.94 -0.60 -8.98
CA SER A 33 -12.99 -1.65 -7.95
C SER A 33 -11.93 -1.42 -6.87
N LEU A 34 -10.73 -0.98 -7.25
CA LEU A 34 -9.67 -0.61 -6.29
C LEU A 34 -10.06 0.61 -5.45
N ALA A 35 -10.62 1.65 -6.05
CA ALA A 35 -11.04 2.88 -5.36
C ALA A 35 -12.12 2.62 -4.30
N LYS A 36 -13.02 1.66 -4.55
CA LYS A 36 -14.10 1.26 -3.64
C LYS A 36 -13.62 0.38 -2.48
N LYS A 37 -12.46 -0.28 -2.59
CA LYS A 37 -11.95 -1.14 -1.51
C LYS A 37 -11.56 -0.32 -0.28
N PRO A 38 -11.81 -0.83 0.94
CA PRO A 38 -11.26 -0.22 2.14
C PRO A 38 -9.75 -0.46 2.22
N SER A 39 -9.05 0.42 2.92
CA SER A 39 -7.59 0.36 3.04
C SER A 39 -7.08 -0.96 3.64
N GLY A 40 -7.82 -1.56 4.59
CA GLY A 40 -7.48 -2.89 5.13
C GLY A 40 -7.49 -4.00 4.08
N THR A 41 -8.41 -3.95 3.10
CA THR A 41 -8.41 -4.89 1.97
C THR A 41 -7.24 -4.62 1.03
N VAL A 42 -6.94 -3.35 0.73
CA VAL A 42 -5.77 -2.99 -0.10
C VAL A 42 -4.47 -3.43 0.56
N GLN A 43 -4.40 -3.36 1.91
CA GLN A 43 -3.23 -3.79 2.68
C GLN A 43 -2.87 -5.26 2.43
N VAL A 44 -3.87 -6.13 2.28
CA VAL A 44 -3.71 -7.59 2.14
C VAL A 44 -4.06 -8.12 0.75
N LEU A 45 -4.22 -7.24 -0.24
CA LEU A 45 -4.53 -7.62 -1.61
C LEU A 45 -3.43 -8.53 -2.18
N GLY A 46 -3.77 -9.67 -2.77
CA GLY A 46 -2.84 -10.69 -3.21
C GLY A 46 -2.34 -11.65 -2.11
N ALA A 47 -2.90 -11.57 -0.90
CA ALA A 47 -2.69 -12.54 0.18
C ALA A 47 -4.00 -13.24 0.57
N GLU A 48 -4.91 -13.44 -0.40
CA GLU A 48 -6.25 -13.98 -0.19
C GLU A 48 -6.21 -15.35 0.47
N ASP A 49 -5.35 -16.27 0.02
CA ASP A 49 -5.23 -17.61 0.60
C ASP A 49 -4.86 -17.57 2.09
N ALA A 50 -3.89 -16.73 2.46
CA ALA A 50 -3.48 -16.54 3.85
C ALA A 50 -4.58 -15.86 4.67
N LEU A 51 -5.30 -14.90 4.09
CA LEU A 51 -6.45 -14.26 4.73
C LEU A 51 -7.59 -15.27 4.95
N PHE A 52 -7.91 -16.10 3.97
CA PHE A 52 -8.92 -17.15 4.09
C PHE A 52 -8.54 -18.20 5.15
N ALA A 53 -7.28 -18.60 5.18
CA ALA A 53 -6.77 -19.49 6.24
C ALA A 53 -6.92 -18.85 7.62
N HIS A 54 -6.63 -17.55 7.75
CA HIS A 54 -6.83 -16.82 9.01
C HIS A 54 -8.30 -16.72 9.43
N LEU A 55 -9.19 -16.34 8.51
CA LEU A 55 -10.63 -16.27 8.76
C LEU A 55 -11.22 -17.64 9.11
N SER A 56 -10.59 -18.72 8.66
CA SER A 56 -10.94 -20.10 9.03
C SER A 56 -10.33 -20.56 10.36
N GLY A 57 -9.60 -19.69 11.08
CA GLY A 57 -8.90 -20.04 12.33
C GLY A 57 -7.69 -20.95 12.15
N ARG A 58 -7.19 -21.12 10.92
CA ARG A 58 -6.10 -22.05 10.58
C ARG A 58 -4.71 -21.38 10.50
N ALA A 59 -4.66 -20.06 10.52
CA ALA A 59 -3.41 -19.30 10.41
C ALA A 59 -3.50 -17.93 11.10
N PRO A 60 -2.36 -17.28 11.38
CA PRO A 60 -2.32 -15.87 11.75
C PRO A 60 -2.75 -14.96 10.59
N SER A 61 -3.22 -13.75 10.90
CA SER A 61 -3.61 -12.77 9.89
C SER A 61 -2.41 -12.30 9.06
N PRO A 62 -2.51 -12.24 7.72
CA PRO A 62 -1.45 -11.68 6.90
C PRO A 62 -1.28 -10.18 7.18
N LYS A 63 -0.05 -9.74 7.44
CA LYS A 63 0.26 -8.33 7.72
C LYS A 63 0.20 -7.44 6.46
N HIS A 64 0.45 -8.03 5.30
CA HIS A 64 0.55 -7.33 4.01
C HIS A 64 0.42 -8.32 2.86
N GLY A 65 -0.16 -7.87 1.74
CA GLY A 65 -0.19 -8.58 0.47
C GLY A 65 0.90 -8.09 -0.46
N ILE A 66 0.57 -7.86 -1.74
CA ILE A 66 1.56 -7.47 -2.76
C ILE A 66 2.25 -6.13 -2.48
N ILE A 67 1.66 -5.27 -1.65
CA ILE A 67 2.30 -4.02 -1.21
C ILE A 67 3.60 -4.24 -0.42
N TYR A 68 3.89 -5.47 0.00
CA TYR A 68 5.19 -5.85 0.57
C TYR A 68 6.35 -5.58 -0.38
N THR A 69 6.15 -5.61 -1.70
CA THR A 69 7.22 -5.36 -2.67
C THR A 69 7.67 -3.90 -2.70
N HIS A 70 6.86 -2.99 -2.14
CA HIS A 70 7.21 -1.58 -2.05
C HIS A 70 8.31 -1.36 -1.00
N GLU A 71 9.31 -0.56 -1.32
CA GLU A 71 10.50 -0.35 -0.47
C GLU A 71 10.13 0.19 0.92
N PHE A 72 9.08 1.00 1.01
CA PHE A 72 8.55 1.47 2.30
C PHE A 72 8.13 0.33 3.25
N VAL A 73 7.68 -0.82 2.73
CA VAL A 73 7.33 -1.98 3.55
C VAL A 73 8.51 -2.94 3.66
N ARG A 74 9.13 -3.31 2.53
CA ARG A 74 10.25 -4.27 2.49
C ARG A 74 11.44 -3.82 3.34
N GLY A 75 11.83 -2.55 3.20
CA GLY A 75 12.95 -1.93 3.91
C GLY A 75 12.67 -1.58 5.37
N THR A 76 11.42 -1.71 5.83
CA THR A 76 11.06 -1.48 7.25
C THR A 76 11.39 -2.73 8.10
N PRO A 77 11.87 -2.57 9.35
CA PRO A 77 12.13 -3.68 10.26
C PRO A 77 10.92 -4.62 10.41
N PRO A 78 11.10 -5.96 10.52
CA PRO A 78 10.00 -6.92 10.54
C PRO A 78 8.91 -6.67 11.57
N ALA A 79 9.26 -6.10 12.73
CA ALA A 79 8.32 -5.72 13.78
C ALA A 79 7.34 -4.63 13.31
N ASP A 80 7.81 -3.68 12.51
CA ASP A 80 7.06 -2.48 12.11
C ASP A 80 6.40 -2.58 10.74
N ARG A 81 6.69 -3.65 9.97
CA ARG A 81 6.12 -3.86 8.62
C ARG A 81 4.60 -3.82 8.58
N GLY A 82 3.92 -4.29 9.62
CA GLY A 82 2.45 -4.21 9.69
C GLY A 82 1.94 -2.76 9.77
N SER A 83 2.64 -1.90 10.50
CA SER A 83 2.33 -0.48 10.61
C SER A 83 2.67 0.26 9.32
N ALA A 84 3.83 -0.03 8.71
CA ALA A 84 4.21 0.53 7.42
C ALA A 84 3.24 0.13 6.30
N ALA A 85 2.86 -1.15 6.23
CA ALA A 85 1.90 -1.66 5.26
C ALA A 85 0.53 -0.97 5.39
N ARG A 86 0.03 -0.80 6.62
CA ARG A 86 -1.22 -0.09 6.89
C ARG A 86 -1.16 1.36 6.41
N ALA A 87 -0.07 2.07 6.71
CA ALA A 87 0.11 3.46 6.30
C ALA A 87 0.17 3.60 4.76
N LEU A 88 0.94 2.73 4.10
CA LEU A 88 1.04 2.71 2.64
C LEU A 88 -0.31 2.40 2.00
N ALA A 89 -1.00 1.35 2.46
CA ALA A 89 -2.30 0.96 1.93
C ALA A 89 -3.31 2.10 1.99
N GLY A 90 -3.35 2.85 3.09
CA GLY A 90 -4.24 4.01 3.24
C GLY A 90 -4.01 5.07 2.17
N LYS A 91 -2.75 5.35 1.84
CA LYS A 91 -2.38 6.35 0.83
C LYS A 91 -2.62 5.86 -0.60
N LEU A 92 -2.32 4.59 -0.87
CA LEU A 92 -2.67 3.95 -2.15
C LEU A 92 -4.18 3.95 -2.39
N THR A 93 -4.99 3.69 -1.36
CA THR A 93 -6.45 3.80 -1.46
C THR A 93 -6.90 5.22 -1.78
N LEU A 94 -6.32 6.23 -1.14
CA LEU A 94 -6.64 7.63 -1.45
C LEU A 94 -6.23 8.01 -2.88
N ALA A 95 -5.04 7.61 -3.32
CA ALA A 95 -4.57 7.84 -4.67
C ALA A 95 -5.49 7.21 -5.72
N ALA A 96 -5.85 5.93 -5.54
CA ALA A 96 -6.79 5.24 -6.43
C ALA A 96 -8.16 5.92 -6.48
N ARG A 97 -8.67 6.44 -5.36
CA ARG A 97 -9.92 7.21 -5.33
C ARG A 97 -9.82 8.52 -6.10
N VAL A 98 -8.72 9.25 -5.94
CA VAL A 98 -8.53 10.52 -6.67
C VAL A 98 -8.37 10.27 -8.16
N ASP A 99 -7.57 9.27 -8.54
CA ASP A 99 -7.42 8.86 -9.94
C ASP A 99 -8.77 8.46 -10.56
N HIS A 100 -9.62 7.75 -9.82
CA HIS A 100 -10.92 7.30 -10.32
C HIS A 100 -11.99 8.41 -10.35
N TYR A 101 -12.14 9.18 -9.27
CA TYR A 101 -13.26 10.12 -9.10
C TYR A 101 -12.98 11.55 -9.54
N SER A 102 -11.71 11.97 -9.58
CA SER A 102 -11.33 13.32 -9.97
C SER A 102 -10.53 13.37 -11.27
N GLY A 103 -9.74 12.34 -11.58
CA GLY A 103 -8.88 12.29 -12.77
C GLY A 103 -7.73 13.30 -12.78
N GLU A 104 -7.67 14.20 -11.79
CA GLU A 104 -6.64 15.24 -11.65
C GLU A 104 -5.50 14.80 -10.72
N ARG A 105 -4.26 15.17 -11.07
CA ARG A 105 -3.09 15.00 -10.21
C ARG A 105 -3.21 15.94 -9.01
N ARG A 106 -3.24 15.40 -7.78
CA ARG A 106 -3.28 16.21 -6.54
C ARG A 106 -1.96 16.10 -5.79
N GLU A 107 -1.12 17.13 -5.88
CA GLU A 107 0.20 17.19 -5.22
C GLU A 107 0.12 17.06 -3.68
N SER A 108 -0.97 17.52 -3.06
CA SER A 108 -1.16 17.45 -1.60
C SER A 108 -1.15 16.03 -1.04
N ILE A 109 -1.63 15.04 -1.81
CA ILE A 109 -1.67 13.64 -1.35
C ILE A 109 -0.26 13.04 -1.29
N HIS A 110 0.65 13.52 -2.14
CA HIS A 110 2.04 13.07 -2.23
C HIS A 110 2.90 13.62 -1.10
N ALA A 111 2.66 14.85 -0.65
CA ALA A 111 3.36 15.45 0.49
C ALA A 111 3.06 14.70 1.80
N ASP A 112 1.78 14.46 2.09
CA ASP A 112 1.36 13.77 3.31
C ASP A 112 1.90 12.33 3.43
N LEU A 113 2.19 11.67 2.29
CA LEU A 113 2.76 10.33 2.30
C LEU A 113 4.23 10.38 2.72
N ARG A 114 5.04 11.29 2.17
CA ARG A 114 6.46 11.43 2.57
C ARG A 114 6.60 11.74 4.04
N ASP A 115 5.87 12.73 4.55
CA ASP A 115 5.96 13.15 5.94
C ASP A 115 5.60 12.00 6.90
N ARG A 116 4.58 11.22 6.55
CA ARG A 116 4.15 10.08 7.36
C ARG A 116 5.07 8.88 7.22
N MET A 117 5.66 8.67 6.04
CA MET A 117 6.70 7.67 5.84
C MET A 117 7.96 7.99 6.65
N GLU A 118 8.39 9.27 6.65
CA GLU A 118 9.51 9.75 7.46
C GLU A 118 9.24 9.60 8.95
N THR A 119 8.03 9.95 9.40
CA THR A 119 7.64 9.79 10.82
C THR A 119 7.68 8.32 11.27
N ILE A 120 7.22 7.38 10.42
CA ILE A 120 7.23 5.96 10.75
C ILE A 120 8.67 5.42 10.76
N ARG A 121 9.50 5.82 9.78
CA ARG A 121 10.93 5.45 9.73
C ARG A 121 11.70 6.02 10.94
N ALA A 122 11.42 7.25 11.35
CA ALA A 122 12.05 7.88 12.51
C ALA A 122 11.70 7.17 13.82
N ARG A 123 10.46 6.68 13.99
CA ARG A 123 10.07 5.89 15.17
C ARG A 123 10.76 4.52 15.21
N SER A 124 10.92 3.87 14.06
CA SER A 124 11.64 2.59 13.96
C SER A 124 13.15 2.73 14.24
N ALA A 125 13.75 3.89 13.93
CA ALA A 125 15.17 4.15 14.20
C ALA A 125 15.49 4.40 15.69
N VAL A 126 14.53 4.91 16.47
CA VAL A 126 14.72 5.27 17.89
C VAL A 126 14.55 4.06 18.84
N GLY A 127 13.95 2.96 18.37
CA GLY A 127 13.74 1.74 19.18
C GLY A 127 14.85 0.69 19.09
N GLY A 128 15.99 1.00 18.45
CA GLY A 128 17.06 0.03 18.14
C GLY A 128 18.21 -0.06 19.15
N ASP A 129 18.28 0.84 20.14
CA ASP A 129 19.33 0.81 21.17
C ASP A 129 18.82 0.08 22.42
N GLY A 130 18.93 -1.24 22.42
CA GLY A 130 18.71 -2.03 23.64
C GLY A 130 18.48 -3.51 23.40
N ASN A 131 19.53 -4.26 23.06
CA ASN A 131 19.81 -5.54 23.72
C ASN A 131 21.25 -6.02 23.42
N GLU A 132 22.12 -5.91 24.44
CA GLU A 132 23.28 -6.81 24.64
C GLU A 132 22.79 -8.22 25.04
#